data_AF-A0A3M5JL29-F1
#
_entry.id   AF-A0A3M5JL29-F1
#
_cell.length_a   1.000
_cell.length_b   1.000
_cell.length_c   1.000
_cell.angle_alpha   90.00
_cell.angle_beta   90.00
_cell.angle_gamma   90.00
#
_symmetry.space_group_name_H-M   'P 1'
#
loop_
_entity.id
_entity.type
_entity.pdbx_description
1 polymer ?
#
loop_
_entity_poly.entity_id
_entity_poly.type
_entity_poly.pdbx_seq_one_letter_code
_entity_poly.pdbx_strand_id
1 'polypeptide(L)' 'MSGSLAHELVHARHVLGGSSLADGGDRYNPRTGSGKEELRAVGLDKYRYSLTKKPSENSIRAEHGLPLRMKYRPHQ' A
#
# COMPACT_ATOMS: atom_id res chain seq x y z
N MET A 1 6.21 14.50 4.97
CA MET A 1 5.38 14.02 3.85
C MET A 1 4.09 13.43 4.43
N SER A 2 2.93 13.97 4.04
CA SER A 2 1.64 13.35 4.35
C SER A 2 1.65 11.91 3.85
N GLY A 3 1.26 10.93 4.68
CA GLY A 3 1.23 9.51 4.29
C GLY A 3 0.39 9.21 3.04
N SER A 4 -0.44 10.15 2.58
CA SER A 4 -1.18 10.04 1.31
C SER A 4 -0.26 10.05 0.09
N LEU A 5 0.78 10.89 0.01
CA LEU A 5 1.58 10.98 -1.23
C LEU A 5 2.39 9.70 -1.49
N ALA A 6 3.05 9.16 -0.47
CA ALA A 6 3.83 7.93 -0.60
C ALA A 6 2.93 6.75 -1.03
N HIS A 7 1.72 6.71 -0.50
CA HIS A 7 0.71 5.71 -0.84
C HIS A 7 0.33 5.77 -2.32
N GLU A 8 -0.05 6.95 -2.83
CA GLU A 8 -0.41 7.12 -4.24
C GLU A 8 0.76 6.85 -5.20
N LEU A 9 2.00 7.19 -4.82
CA LEU A 9 3.18 6.87 -5.63
C LEU A 9 3.43 5.36 -5.73
N VAL A 10 3.15 4.59 -4.67
CA VAL A 10 3.22 3.13 -4.72
C VAL A 10 2.17 2.56 -5.67
N HIS A 11 0.93 3.08 -5.64
CA HIS A 11 -0.09 2.72 -6.62
C HIS A 11 0.32 3.07 -8.05
N ALA A 12 0.79 4.30 -8.28
CA ALA A 12 1.27 4.73 -9.59
C ALA A 12 2.36 3.80 -10.13
N ARG A 13 3.31 3.40 -9.28
CA ARG A 13 4.34 2.41 -9.63
C ARG A 13 3.74 1.06 -10.05
N HIS A 14 2.71 0.57 -9.35
CA HIS A 14 2.06 -0.69 -9.73
C HIS A 14 1.30 -0.59 -11.05
N VAL A 15 0.61 0.52 -11.29
CA VAL A 15 -0.10 0.81 -12.55
C VAL A 15 0.88 0.92 -13.71
N LEU A 16 1.91 1.77 -13.59
CA LEU A 16 2.93 1.95 -14.62
C LEU A 16 3.73 0.65 -14.89
N GLY A 17 3.91 -0.17 -13.87
CA GLY A 17 4.54 -1.49 -13.99
C GLY A 17 3.61 -2.62 -14.43
N GLY A 18 2.33 -2.35 -14.73
CA GLY A 18 1.36 -3.36 -15.16
C GLY A 18 1.06 -4.45 -14.14
N SER A 19 1.29 -4.19 -12.85
CA SER A 19 1.12 -5.17 -11.76
C SER A 19 0.07 -4.78 -10.73
N SER A 20 -0.75 -3.78 -11.05
CA SER A 20 -1.88 -3.36 -10.22
C SER A 20 -2.85 -4.52 -10.02
N LEU A 21 -3.30 -4.70 -8.79
CA LEU A 21 -4.34 -5.69 -8.46
C LEU A 21 -5.75 -5.08 -8.48
N ALA A 22 -5.87 -3.76 -8.68
CA ALA A 22 -7.16 -3.07 -8.64
C ALA A 22 -8.12 -3.62 -9.72
N ASP A 23 -9.29 -4.07 -9.27
CA ASP A 23 -10.29 -4.76 -10.09
C ASP A 23 -11.66 -4.06 -10.09
N GLY A 24 -11.73 -2.84 -9.54
CA GLY A 24 -12.98 -2.10 -9.34
C GLY A 24 -13.83 -2.64 -8.19
N GLY A 25 -13.39 -3.67 -7.48
CA GLY A 25 -14.05 -4.18 -6.29
C GLY A 25 -13.90 -3.24 -5.08
N ASP A 26 -14.61 -3.57 -4.00
CA ASP A 26 -14.54 -2.82 -2.73
C ASP A 26 -13.11 -2.82 -2.16
N ARG A 27 -12.49 -1.64 -2.11
CA ARG A 27 -11.14 -1.42 -1.58
C ARG A 27 -11.00 -1.70 -0.08
N TYR A 28 -12.10 -1.80 0.66
CA TYR A 28 -12.08 -2.14 2.09
C TYR A 28 -12.23 -3.64 2.35
N ASN A 29 -12.60 -4.42 1.33
CA ASN A 29 -12.68 -5.86 1.42
C ASN A 29 -11.34 -6.48 1.00
N PRO A 30 -10.53 -7.03 1.92
CA PRO A 30 -9.21 -7.58 1.60
C PRO A 30 -9.25 -8.83 0.70
N ARG A 31 -10.46 -9.32 0.36
CA ARG A 31 -10.65 -10.43 -0.57
C ARG A 31 -10.72 -9.97 -2.04
N THR A 32 -11.07 -8.72 -2.30
CA THR A 32 -11.11 -8.14 -3.67
C THR A 32 -9.71 -7.81 -4.16
N GLY A 33 -9.56 -7.59 -5.47
CA GLY A 33 -8.32 -7.08 -6.06
C GLY A 33 -7.97 -5.69 -5.53
N SER A 34 -8.93 -4.76 -5.52
CA SER A 34 -8.76 -3.43 -4.93
C SER A 34 -8.30 -3.47 -3.47
N GLY A 35 -8.94 -4.28 -2.61
CA GLY A 35 -8.52 -4.36 -1.20
C GLY A 35 -7.15 -5.00 -1.00
N LYS A 36 -6.76 -5.94 -1.86
CA LYS A 36 -5.38 -6.47 -1.88
C LYS A 36 -4.38 -5.42 -2.33
N GLU A 37 -4.75 -4.56 -3.28
CA GLU A 37 -3.91 -3.46 -3.76
C GLU A 37 -3.64 -2.43 -2.66
N GLU A 38 -4.66 -2.07 -1.87
CA GLU A 38 -4.52 -1.18 -0.70
C GLU A 38 -3.59 -1.78 0.38
N LEU A 39 -3.80 -3.04 0.75
CA LEU A 39 -2.92 -3.74 1.71
C LEU A 39 -1.47 -3.79 1.20
N ARG A 40 -1.30 -3.97 -0.11
CA ARG A 40 0.00 -4.00 -0.77
C ARG A 40 0.66 -2.62 -0.78
N ALA A 41 -0.10 -1.57 -1.08
CA ALA A 41 0.40 -0.20 -1.08
C ALA A 41 0.83 0.26 0.32
N VAL A 42 0.06 -0.07 1.37
CA VAL A 42 0.45 0.21 2.75
C VAL A 42 1.65 -0.64 3.19
N GLY A 43 1.75 -1.88 2.72
CA GLY A 43 2.78 -2.83 3.15
C GLY A 43 2.35 -3.62 4.39
N LEU A 44 1.12 -4.12 4.39
CA LEU A 44 0.53 -4.93 5.46
C LEU A 44 0.54 -6.42 5.12
N ASP A 45 0.39 -7.26 6.14
CA ASP A 45 0.32 -8.73 6.04
C ASP A 45 1.44 -9.32 5.19
N LYS A 46 1.09 -10.10 4.15
CA LYS A 46 2.04 -10.73 3.23
C LYS A 46 2.81 -9.73 2.36
N TYR A 47 2.44 -8.45 2.38
CA TYR A 47 3.08 -7.40 1.59
C TYR A 47 4.13 -6.58 2.37
N ARG A 48 4.34 -6.89 3.66
CA ARG A 48 5.37 -6.23 4.48
C ARG A 48 6.73 -6.22 3.79
N TYR A 49 7.42 -5.09 3.86
CA TYR A 49 8.76 -4.92 3.26
C TYR A 49 9.77 -5.95 3.74
N SER A 50 9.70 -6.37 5.02
CA SER A 50 10.56 -7.43 5.56
C SER A 50 10.44 -8.76 4.79
N LEU A 51 9.28 -9.04 4.19
CA LEU A 51 8.99 -10.25 3.43
C LEU A 51 9.24 -10.06 1.93
N THR A 52 8.77 -8.94 1.36
CA THR A 52 8.75 -8.76 -0.10
C THR A 52 9.94 -7.99 -0.64
N LYS A 53 10.62 -7.20 0.20
CA LYS A 53 11.62 -6.19 -0.19
C LYS A 53 11.12 -5.21 -1.25
N LYS A 54 9.80 -5.06 -1.44
CA LYS A 54 9.18 -4.13 -2.40
C LYS A 54 8.76 -2.84 -1.70
N PRO A 55 8.94 -1.66 -2.35
CA PRO A 55 8.50 -0.39 -1.79
C PRO A 55 7.00 -0.39 -1.42
N SER A 56 6.69 0.21 -0.29
CA SER A 56 5.35 0.41 0.27
C SER A 56 5.32 1.69 1.11
N GLU A 57 4.14 2.17 1.49
CA GLU A 57 4.01 3.31 2.40
C GLU A 57 4.80 3.06 3.69
N ASN A 58 4.69 1.87 4.29
CA ASN A 58 5.42 1.54 5.51
C ASN A 58 6.94 1.48 5.32
N SER A 59 7.46 1.03 4.17
CA SER A 59 8.91 1.06 3.94
C SER A 59 9.44 2.49 3.85
N ILE A 60 8.70 3.37 3.17
CA ILE A 60 9.05 4.79 3.06
C ILE A 60 8.95 5.48 4.43
N ARG A 61 7.88 5.20 5.19
CA ARG A 61 7.73 5.71 6.56
C ARG A 61 8.89 5.28 7.46
N ALA A 62 9.32 4.02 7.38
CA ALA A 62 10.48 3.52 8.13
C ALA A 62 11.78 4.27 7.77
N GLU A 63 12.01 4.52 6.47
CA GLU A 63 13.16 5.29 5.98
C GLU A 63 13.19 6.71 6.54
N HIS A 64 12.02 7.34 6.68
CA HIS A 64 11.88 8.70 7.22
C HIS A 64 11.69 8.77 8.75
N GLY A 65 11.80 7.64 9.47
CA GLY A 65 11.61 7.61 10.93
C GLY A 65 10.17 7.93 11.39
N LEU A 66 9.17 7.72 10.51
CA LEU A 66 7.75 7.96 10.78
C LEU A 66 7.07 6.70 11.36
N PRO A 67 6.04 6.85 12.22
CA PRO A 67 5.31 5.70 12.78
C PRO A 67 4.66 4.85 11.69
N LEU A 68 4.77 3.53 11.73
CA LEU A 68 4.18 2.64 10.72
C LEU A 68 2.65 2.58 10.82
N ARG A 69 1.97 2.37 9.69
CA ARG A 69 0.56 2.03 9.66
C ARG A 69 0.36 0.56 10.01
N MET A 70 -0.59 0.31 10.92
CA MET A 70 -0.98 -1.04 11.35
C MET A 70 -2.26 -1.55 10.66
N LYS A 71 -2.96 -0.67 9.95
CA LYS A 71 -4.24 -0.94 9.30
C LYS A 71 -4.41 0.00 8.11
N TYR A 72 -5.07 -0.49 7.08
CA TYR A 72 -5.64 0.39 6.08
C TYR A 72 -6.86 1.08 6.70
N ARG A 73 -6.82 2.41 6.82
CA ARG A 73 -7.98 3.25 7.10
C ARG A 73 -8.03 4.32 6.02
N PRO A 74 -9.17 4.51 5.33
CA PRO A 74 -9.33 5.65 4.46
C PRO A 74 -9.10 6.93 5.26
N HIS A 75 -8.54 7.96 4.62
CA HIS A 75 -8.74 9.32 5.10
C HIS A 75 -10.25 9.54 5.23
N GLN A 76 -10.71 9.96 6.41
CA GLN A 76 -11.99 10.66 6.50
C GLN A 76 -11.84 12.03 5.87
#